data_AF-A0A133UBA7-F1
#
_entry.id   AF-A0A133UBA7-F1
#
_cell.length_a   1.000
_cell.length_b   1.000
_cell.length_c   1.000
_cell.angle_alpha   90.00
_cell.angle_beta   90.00
_cell.angle_gamma   90.00
#
_symmetry.space_group_name_H-M   'P 1'
#
loop_
_entity.id
_entity.type
_entity.pdbx_description
1 polymer ?
#
loop_
_entity_poly.entity_id
_entity_poly.type
_entity_poly.pdbx_seq_one_letter_code
_entity_poly.pdbx_strand_id
1 'polypeptide(L)' 'MGDLYNWVDTEEGKNLINWMKKYYREKIKNLPATGSAGAMVGKSIGDSVRKEAKSKGVPPEEAVRYFFQNIIQQKKAE' A
#
# COMPACT_ATOMS: atom_id res chain seq x y z
N MET A 1 -8.82 19.47 9.73
CA MET A 1 -7.96 18.53 8.98
C MET A 1 -7.52 17.48 10.00
N GLY A 2 -8.27 16.39 10.12
CA GLY A 2 -7.98 15.34 11.10
C GLY A 2 -6.85 14.44 10.58
N ASP A 3 -5.96 14.05 11.49
CA ASP A 3 -4.81 13.17 11.32
C ASP A 3 -5.08 11.98 10.40
N LEU A 4 -4.72 12.10 9.11
CA LEU A 4 -4.93 11.07 8.08
C LEU A 4 -4.05 9.81 8.26
N TYR A 5 -3.25 9.75 9.33
CA TYR A 5 -2.23 8.71 9.53
C TYR A 5 -1.98 8.34 11.00
N ASN A 6 -2.91 8.56 11.93
CA ASN A 6 -2.72 8.19 13.34
C ASN A 6 -2.37 6.70 13.55
N TRP A 7 -2.79 5.83 12.63
CA TRP A 7 -2.48 4.40 12.68
C TRP A 7 -1.05 4.07 12.21
N VAL A 8 -0.39 4.95 11.45
CA VAL A 8 0.94 4.70 10.83
C VAL A 8 2.04 4.61 11.90
N ASP A 9 1.85 5.31 13.03
CA ASP A 9 2.76 5.30 14.17
C ASP A 9 2.53 4.13 15.14
N THR A 10 1.41 3.41 15.04
CA THR A 10 1.14 2.24 15.87
C THR A 10 1.95 1.02 15.44
N GLU A 11 2.11 0.04 16.32
CA GLU A 11 2.78 -1.22 15.95
C GLU A 11 2.04 -1.95 14.82
N GLU A 12 0.70 -1.94 14.82
CA GLU A 12 -0.09 -2.54 13.75
C GLU A 12 0.13 -1.85 12.40
N GLY A 13 0.17 -0.51 12.39
CA GLY A 13 0.45 0.26 11.18
C GLY A 13 1.85 0.05 10.65
N LYS A 14 2.86 0.09 11.53
CA LYS A 14 4.25 -0.22 11.15
C LYS A 14 4.38 -1.62 10.56
N ASN A 15 3.71 -2.61 11.15
CA ASN A 15 3.67 -3.97 10.63
C ASN A 15 2.98 -4.05 9.26
N LEU A 16 1.85 -3.35 9.08
CA LEU A 16 1.15 -3.27 7.80
C LEU A 16 2.02 -2.60 6.73
N ILE A 17 2.69 -1.50 7.04
CA ILE A 17 3.55 -0.75 6.12
C ILE A 17 4.76 -1.60 5.72
N ASN A 18 5.35 -2.33 6.65
CA ASN A 18 6.47 -3.22 6.35
C ASN A 18 6.03 -4.36 5.42
N TRP A 19 4.87 -4.96 5.70
CA TRP A 19 4.25 -5.97 4.83
C TRP A 19 3.97 -5.41 3.43
N MET A 20 3.36 -4.21 3.35
CA MET A 20 3.09 -3.50 2.10
C MET A 20 4.35 -3.27 1.27
N LYS A 21 5.43 -2.76 1.88
CA LYS A 21 6.71 -2.53 1.20
C LYS A 21 7.30 -3.82 0.64
N LYS A 22 7.24 -4.90 1.42
CA LYS A 22 7.69 -6.22 1.00
C LYS A 22 6.84 -6.73 -0.17
N TYR A 23 5.52 -6.67 -0.03
CA TYR A 23 4.56 -7.08 -1.04
C TYR A 23 4.73 -6.27 -2.35
N TYR A 24 4.95 -4.96 -2.27
CA TYR A 24 5.30 -4.13 -3.43
C TYR A 24 6.58 -4.60 -4.11
N ARG A 25 7.64 -4.89 -3.34
CA ARG A 25 8.92 -5.35 -3.88
C ARG A 25 8.82 -6.73 -4.53
N GLU A 26 8.04 -7.64 -3.95
CA GLU A 26 7.89 -9.01 -4.48
C GLU A 26 6.94 -9.06 -5.68
N LYS A 27 5.81 -8.35 -5.59
CA LYS A 27 4.73 -8.42 -6.58
C LYS A 27 4.76 -7.31 -7.62
N ILE A 28 5.08 -6.07 -7.27
CA ILE A 28 5.09 -4.96 -8.25
C ILE A 28 6.47 -4.73 -8.86
N LYS A 29 7.52 -4.67 -8.05
CA LYS A 29 8.87 -4.30 -8.55
C LYS A 29 9.38 -5.28 -9.62
N ASN A 30 8.98 -6.54 -9.53
CA ASN A 30 9.34 -7.58 -10.50
C ASN A 30 8.37 -7.68 -11.68
N LEU A 31 7.23 -6.96 -11.66
CA LEU A 31 6.33 -6.94 -12.80
C LEU A 31 6.86 -5.97 -13.86
N PRO A 32 6.90 -6.39 -15.14
CA PRO A 32 7.23 -5.48 -16.22
C PRO A 32 6.18 -4.36 -16.20
N ALA A 33 6.65 -3.11 -16.14
CA ALA A 33 5.81 -1.92 -16.16
C ALA A 33 5.23 -1.68 -17.57
N THR A 34 4.58 -2.68 -18.17
CA THR A 34 3.77 -2.51 -19.37
C THR A 34 2.41 -1.96 -18.94
N GLY A 35 2.00 -0.83 -19.54
CA GLY A 35 0.97 0.10 -19.03
C GLY A 35 -0.39 -0.48 -18.59
N SER A 36 -0.76 -1.68 -19.02
CA SER A 36 -1.99 -2.38 -18.58
C SER A 36 -1.80 -3.20 -17.29
N ALA A 37 -0.58 -3.70 -17.04
CA ALA A 37 -0.27 -4.48 -15.84
C ALA A 37 -0.30 -3.59 -14.59
N GLY A 38 0.18 -2.34 -14.67
CA GLY A 38 0.18 -1.41 -13.54
C GLY A 38 -1.22 -1.13 -12.97
N ALA A 39 -2.23 -1.00 -13.84
CA ALA A 39 -3.62 -0.76 -13.42
C ALA A 39 -4.28 -2.00 -12.81
N MET A 40 -4.07 -3.19 -13.40
CA MET A 40 -4.57 -4.46 -12.87
C MET A 40 -3.93 -4.81 -11.52
N VAL A 41 -2.63 -4.56 -11.43
CA VAL A 41 -1.84 -4.73 -10.21
C VAL A 41 -2.33 -3.75 -9.14
N GLY A 42 -2.54 -2.47 -9.47
CA GLY A 42 -3.12 -1.51 -8.53
C GLY A 42 -4.42 -2.01 -7.89
N LYS A 43 -5.35 -2.56 -8.69
CA LYS A 43 -6.62 -3.09 -8.17
C LYS A 43 -6.41 -4.31 -7.27
N SER A 44 -5.65 -5.31 -7.73
CA SER A 44 -5.39 -6.54 -6.95
C SER A 44 -4.66 -6.28 -5.63
N ILE A 45 -3.82 -5.25 -5.63
CA ILE A 45 -3.04 -4.86 -4.46
C ILE A 45 -3.86 -4.03 -3.50
N GLY A 46 -4.72 -3.14 -4.02
CA GLY A 46 -5.71 -2.44 -3.20
C GLY A 46 -6.59 -3.40 -2.40
N ASP A 47 -7.07 -4.48 -3.03
CA ASP A 47 -7.83 -5.54 -2.34
C ASP A 47 -7.01 -6.27 -1.25
N SER A 48 -5.76 -6.64 -1.57
CA SER A 48 -4.89 -7.34 -0.61
C SER A 48 -4.57 -6.47 0.60
N VAL A 49 -4.22 -5.21 0.35
CA VAL A 49 -3.96 -4.20 1.38
C VAL A 49 -5.20 -3.95 2.22
N ARG A 50 -6.38 -3.81 1.61
CA ARG A 50 -7.65 -3.61 2.31
C ARG A 50 -7.97 -4.79 3.22
N LYS A 51 -7.70 -6.03 2.80
CA LYS A 51 -7.90 -7.24 3.62
C LYS A 51 -6.95 -7.28 4.82
N GLU A 52 -5.66 -7.03 4.59
CA GLU A 52 -4.64 -7.03 5.65
C GLU A 52 -4.86 -5.88 6.65
N ALA A 53 -5.21 -4.69 6.16
CA ALA A 53 -5.55 -3.55 7.01
C ALA A 53 -6.74 -3.86 7.92
N LYS A 54 -7.82 -4.43 7.37
CA LYS A 54 -9.00 -4.83 8.12
C LYS A 54 -8.69 -5.89 9.19
N SER A 55 -7.78 -6.82 8.88
CA SER A 55 -7.29 -7.84 9.82
C SER A 55 -6.55 -7.23 11.02
N LYS A 56 -5.84 -6.12 10.78
CA LYS A 56 -5.03 -5.40 11.78
C LYS A 56 -5.78 -4.26 12.49
N GLY A 57 -7.09 -4.09 12.25
CA GLY A 57 -7.86 -2.98 12.80
C GLY A 57 -7.51 -1.61 12.19
N VAL A 58 -6.74 -1.58 11.11
CA VAL A 58 -6.36 -0.35 10.40
C VAL A 58 -7.44 0.00 9.37
N PRO A 59 -7.80 1.29 9.21
CA PRO A 59 -8.75 1.72 8.20
C PRO A 59 -8.25 1.35 6.79
N PRO A 60 -8.95 0.45 6.08
CA PRO A 60 -8.43 -0.08 4.82
C PRO A 60 -8.33 0.97 3.72
N GLU A 61 -9.20 1.97 3.72
CA GLU A 61 -9.15 3.05 2.74
C GLU A 61 -7.94 3.95 2.95
N GLU A 62 -7.58 4.25 4.20
CA GLU A 62 -6.37 4.99 4.52
C GLU A 62 -5.11 4.16 4.22
N ALA A 63 -5.13 2.87 4.51
CA ALA A 63 -4.04 1.95 4.18
C ALA A 63 -3.77 1.88 2.67
N VAL A 64 -4.82 1.70 1.87
CA VAL A 64 -4.72 1.69 0.41
C VAL A 64 -4.22 3.04 -0.10
N ARG A 65 -4.77 4.15 0.41
CA ARG A 65 -4.33 5.50 0.03
C ARG A 65 -2.87 5.75 0.39
N TYR A 66 -2.44 5.37 1.58
CA TYR A 66 -1.04 5.44 2.01
C TYR A 66 -0.13 4.64 1.09
N PHE A 67 -0.53 3.40 0.76
CA PHE A 67 0.23 2.54 -0.15
C PHE A 67 0.45 3.19 -1.52
N PHE A 68 -0.61 3.72 -2.13
CA PHE A 68 -0.49 4.37 -3.43
C PHE A 68 0.32 5.67 -3.37
N GLN A 69 0.13 6.50 -2.34
CA GLN A 69 0.80 7.79 -2.23
C GLN A 69 2.25 7.71 -1.73
N ASN A 70 2.59 6.75 -0.87
CA ASN A 70 3.92 6.68 -0.25
C ASN A 70 4.79 5.57 -0.85
N ILE A 71 4.21 4.47 -1.37
CA ILE A 71 4.99 3.36 -1.91
C ILE A 71 5.02 3.41 -3.44
N ILE A 72 3.87 3.61 -4.09
CA ILE A 72 3.83 3.64 -5.57
C ILE A 72 4.34 4.98 -6.13
N GLN A 73 3.89 6.11 -5.57
CA GLN A 73 4.25 7.45 -6.08
C GLN A 73 5.69 7.89 -5.78
N GLN A 74 6.40 7.28 -4.83
CA GLN A 74 7.83 7.60 -4.61
C GLN A 74 8.69 7.42 -5.87
N LYS A 75 8.25 6.60 -6.83
CA LYS A 75 8.93 6.40 -8.11
C LYS A 75 8.83 7.58 -9.09
N LYS A 76 8.02 8.60 -8.82
CA LYS A 76 7.83 9.75 -9.72
C LYS A 76 8.78 10.91 -9.42
N ALA A 77 9.56 10.82 -8.35
CA ALA A 77 10.46 11.89 -7.88
C ALA A 77 11.96 11.54 -7.98
N GLU A 78 12.32 10.35 -8.46
CA GLU A 78 13.70 9.96 -8.82
C GLU A 78 13.94 10.04 -10.33
#